data_AF-A0A1G2K6Z4-F1
#
_entry.id   AF-A0A1G2K6Z4-F1
#
_cell.length_a   1.000
_cell.length_b   1.000
_cell.length_c   1.000
_cell.angle_alpha   90.00
_cell.angle_beta   90.00
_cell.angle_gamma   90.00
#
_symmetry.space_group_name_H-M   'P 1'
#
loop_
_entity.id
_entity.type
_entity.pdbx_description
1 polymer ?
#
loop_
_entity_poly.entity_id
_entity_poly.type
_entity_poly.pdbx_seq_one_letter_code
_entity_poly.pdbx_strand_id
1 'polypeptide(L)'
;MHDDQHGTAVVVLAALINALKVRKTRVQNARVLINGAGAAGIAVLNILLSYGVKDIIVCDSKGAIYRGRKGLEPLKKRVAGKTNKRNVKGPLEDAIKGREVFIGVSKGNVLTEAMIRSMANRPVIFALANPIPEIMPRAARRAGAYIIATGRSDFPNQINNLLAFPGIFRGALDNKIRQFKDRMFIQAAKNIAATVKRPSREKIIPDILDKRVVREVARAMK
;
A
#
# COMPACT_ATOMS: atom_id res chain seq x y z
N MET A 1 2.75 -17.34 7.62
CA MET A 1 2.56 -15.88 7.59
C MET A 1 3.93 -15.24 7.78
N HIS A 2 4.19 -14.13 7.10
CA HIS A 2 5.43 -13.36 7.28
C HIS A 2 5.02 -11.91 7.56
N ASP A 3 5.52 -11.33 8.66
CA ASP A 3 5.06 -10.02 9.12
C ASP A 3 5.33 -8.90 8.11
N ASP A 4 6.59 -8.78 7.65
CA ASP A 4 6.98 -7.77 6.66
C ASP A 4 6.22 -7.87 5.32
N GLN A 5 5.61 -9.01 5.03
CA GLN A 5 4.78 -9.20 3.84
C GLN A 5 3.30 -8.94 4.15
N HIS A 6 2.71 -9.77 5.00
CA HIS A 6 1.27 -9.79 5.25
C HIS A 6 0.83 -8.68 6.19
N GLY A 7 1.62 -8.36 7.21
CA GLY A 7 1.39 -7.22 8.09
C GLY A 7 1.40 -5.92 7.30
N THR A 8 2.45 -5.69 6.51
CA THR A 8 2.55 -4.54 5.61
C THR A 8 1.36 -4.46 4.66
N ALA A 9 1.01 -5.56 3.99
CA ALA A 9 -0.10 -5.60 3.04
C ALA A 9 -1.45 -5.24 3.69
N VAL A 10 -1.73 -5.76 4.89
CA VAL A 10 -2.96 -5.47 5.64
C VAL A 10 -3.07 -3.99 6.00
N VAL A 11 -2.01 -3.39 6.54
CA VAL A 11 -2.04 -2.00 7.00
C VAL A 11 -2.03 -1.03 5.82
N VAL A 12 -1.30 -1.33 4.74
CA VAL A 12 -1.36 -0.57 3.49
C VAL A 12 -2.75 -0.59 2.89
N LEU A 13 -3.41 -1.76 2.84
CA LEU A 13 -4.78 -1.84 2.37
C LEU A 13 -5.74 -1.05 3.28
N ALA A 14 -5.60 -1.13 4.60
CA ALA A 14 -6.43 -0.38 5.54
C ALA A 14 -6.31 1.14 5.31
N ALA A 15 -5.09 1.65 5.18
CA ALA A 15 -4.82 3.04 4.88
C ALA A 15 -5.39 3.44 3.51
N LEU A 16 -5.21 2.59 2.48
CA LEU A 16 -5.72 2.85 1.13
C LEU A 16 -7.25 2.95 1.10
N ILE A 17 -7.96 2.07 1.82
CA ILE A 17 -9.43 2.10 1.91
C ILE A 17 -9.90 3.48 2.35
N ASN A 18 -9.31 4.02 3.42
CA ASN A 18 -9.68 5.33 3.92
C ASN A 18 -9.16 6.48 3.03
N ALA A 19 -7.96 6.37 2.46
CA ALA A 19 -7.45 7.36 1.53
C ALA A 19 -8.36 7.51 0.30
N LEU A 20 -8.86 6.40 -0.26
CA LEU A 20 -9.79 6.41 -1.39
C LEU A 20 -11.14 7.03 -1.01
N LYS A 21 -11.66 6.77 0.21
CA LYS A 21 -12.87 7.46 0.73
C LYS A 21 -12.66 8.97 0.79
N VAL A 22 -11.54 9.42 1.38
CA VAL A 22 -11.21 10.85 1.49
C VAL A 22 -11.02 11.48 0.10
N ARG A 23 -10.44 10.75 -0.84
CA ARG A 23 -10.29 11.16 -2.25
C ARG A 23 -11.60 11.11 -3.05
N LYS A 24 -12.65 10.47 -2.53
CA LYS A 24 -13.93 10.18 -3.22
C LYS A 24 -13.73 9.33 -4.47
N THR A 25 -12.88 8.31 -4.39
CA THR A 25 -12.55 7.41 -5.51
C THR A 25 -13.04 6.01 -5.21
N ARG A 26 -13.76 5.40 -6.15
CA ARG A 26 -14.14 3.98 -6.06
C ARG A 26 -12.90 3.11 -6.28
N VAL A 27 -12.76 2.04 -5.50
CA VAL A 27 -11.60 1.12 -5.58
C VAL A 27 -11.33 0.60 -6.98
N GLN A 28 -12.37 0.29 -7.76
CA GLN A 28 -12.20 -0.26 -9.11
C GLN A 28 -11.63 0.75 -10.11
N ASN A 29 -11.73 2.04 -9.81
CA ASN A 29 -11.27 3.15 -10.65
C ASN A 29 -9.89 3.66 -10.22
N ALA A 30 -9.38 3.21 -9.07
CA ALA A 30 -8.11 3.65 -8.53
C ALA A 30 -6.95 3.21 -9.44
N ARG A 31 -6.10 4.16 -9.83
CA ARG A 31 -4.86 3.89 -10.59
C ARG A 31 -3.65 3.94 -9.66
N VAL A 32 -3.15 2.77 -9.30
CA VAL A 32 -2.09 2.58 -8.31
C VAL A 32 -0.75 2.29 -8.99
N LEU A 33 0.32 2.88 -8.49
CA LEU A 33 1.69 2.46 -8.77
C LEU A 33 2.35 1.96 -7.48
N ILE A 34 2.91 0.76 -7.52
CA ILE A 34 3.71 0.17 -6.45
C ILE A 34 5.17 0.22 -6.88
N ASN A 35 6.01 0.92 -6.13
CA ASN A 35 7.45 0.97 -6.37
C ASN A 35 8.17 0.04 -5.40
N GLY A 36 8.60 -1.11 -5.93
CA GLY A 36 9.17 -2.21 -5.16
C GLY A 36 8.54 -3.54 -5.57
N ALA A 37 9.33 -4.42 -6.19
CA ALA A 37 8.92 -5.77 -6.60
C ALA A 37 9.48 -6.87 -5.68
N GLY A 38 9.89 -6.51 -4.46
CA GLY A 38 10.29 -7.45 -3.40
C GLY A 38 9.09 -8.00 -2.63
N ALA A 39 9.36 -8.77 -1.59
CA ALA A 39 8.33 -9.53 -0.86
C ALA A 39 7.15 -8.69 -0.36
N ALA A 40 7.41 -7.54 0.27
CA ALA A 40 6.36 -6.61 0.72
C ALA A 40 5.53 -6.04 -0.43
N GLY A 41 6.18 -5.60 -1.52
CA GLY A 41 5.50 -5.07 -2.70
C GLY A 41 4.63 -6.11 -3.41
N ILE A 42 5.07 -7.37 -3.47
CA ILE A 42 4.27 -8.48 -4.00
C ILE A 42 3.08 -8.81 -3.09
N ALA A 43 3.25 -8.78 -1.78
CA ALA A 43 2.15 -8.99 -0.84
C ALA A 43 1.10 -7.87 -0.92
N VAL A 44 1.54 -6.60 -0.98
CA VAL A 44 0.66 -5.45 -1.24
C VAL A 44 -0.05 -5.61 -2.58
N LEU A 45 0.66 -5.97 -3.65
CA LEU A 45 0.04 -6.21 -4.95
C LEU A 45 -1.09 -7.24 -4.86
N ASN A 46 -0.81 -8.40 -4.27
CA ASN A 46 -1.77 -9.50 -4.21
C ASN A 46 -3.01 -9.10 -3.40
N ILE A 47 -2.85 -8.48 -2.24
CA ILE A 47 -4.01 -8.07 -1.42
C ILE A 47 -4.85 -6.99 -2.10
N LEU A 48 -4.21 -6.04 -2.82
CA LEU A 48 -4.93 -5.00 -3.57
C LEU A 48 -5.73 -5.57 -4.74
N LEU A 49 -5.15 -6.54 -5.47
CA LEU A 49 -5.87 -7.27 -6.52
C LEU A 49 -7.06 -8.03 -5.94
N SER A 50 -6.85 -8.80 -4.86
CA SER A 50 -7.92 -9.56 -4.18
C SER A 50 -9.00 -8.66 -3.58
N TYR A 51 -8.65 -7.43 -3.18
CA TYR A 51 -9.61 -6.43 -2.70
C TYR A 51 -10.44 -5.78 -3.83
N GLY A 52 -9.93 -5.79 -5.08
CA GLY A 52 -10.65 -5.30 -6.26
C GLY A 52 -10.05 -4.08 -6.95
N VAL A 53 -8.80 -3.70 -6.64
CA VAL A 53 -8.08 -2.68 -7.42
C VAL A 53 -7.72 -3.27 -8.79
N LYS A 54 -8.14 -2.60 -9.88
CA LYS A 54 -8.03 -3.15 -11.24
C LYS A 54 -6.81 -2.65 -12.03
N ASP A 55 -6.34 -1.44 -11.76
CA ASP A 55 -5.24 -0.81 -12.50
C ASP A 55 -4.04 -0.54 -11.59
N ILE A 56 -3.13 -1.52 -11.57
CA ILE A 56 -1.88 -1.47 -10.81
C ILE A 56 -0.71 -1.57 -11.78
N ILE A 57 0.30 -0.71 -11.60
CA ILE A 57 1.65 -0.91 -12.13
C ILE A 57 2.58 -1.25 -10.99
N VAL A 58 3.51 -2.17 -11.21
CA VAL A 58 4.63 -2.42 -10.31
C VAL A 58 5.92 -2.02 -11.00
N CYS A 59 6.77 -1.26 -10.31
CA CYS A 59 8.12 -0.94 -10.74
C CYS A 59 9.15 -1.72 -9.91
N ASP A 60 10.25 -2.10 -10.55
CA ASP A 60 11.47 -2.56 -9.89
C ASP A 60 12.63 -1.58 -10.17
N SER A 61 13.86 -1.97 -9.83
CA SER A 61 15.04 -1.12 -10.01
C SER A 61 15.34 -0.71 -11.45
N LYS A 62 14.72 -1.33 -12.47
CA LYS A 62 14.86 -0.93 -13.89
C LYS A 62 13.57 -0.37 -14.49
N GLY A 63 12.64 0.09 -13.64
CA GLY A 63 11.38 0.72 -14.07
C GLY A 63 10.18 -0.23 -14.10
N ALA A 64 9.20 0.09 -14.94
CA ALA A 64 7.93 -0.64 -14.99
C ALA A 64 8.14 -2.13 -15.33
N ILE A 65 7.42 -3.01 -14.65
CA ILE A 65 7.29 -4.42 -15.00
C ILE A 65 6.15 -4.56 -16.01
N TYR A 66 6.43 -5.16 -17.16
CA TYR A 66 5.49 -5.29 -18.26
C TYR A 66 5.74 -6.57 -19.07
N ARG A 67 4.74 -7.00 -19.85
CA ARG A 67 4.82 -8.24 -20.64
C ARG A 67 5.86 -8.09 -21.75
N GLY A 68 6.75 -9.07 -21.87
CA GLY A 68 7.84 -9.05 -22.85
C GLY A 68 9.07 -8.23 -22.45
N ARG A 69 9.13 -7.67 -21.22
CA ARG A 69 10.38 -7.09 -20.70
C ARG A 69 11.44 -8.19 -20.58
N LYS A 70 12.62 -7.97 -21.19
CA LYS A 70 13.74 -8.92 -21.12
C LYS A 70 14.31 -9.00 -19.70
N GLY A 71 14.82 -10.18 -19.32
CA GLY A 71 15.49 -10.40 -18.03
C GLY A 71 14.57 -10.41 -16.80
N LEU A 72 13.27 -10.68 -16.97
CA LEU A 72 12.36 -10.88 -15.84
C LEU A 72 12.53 -12.28 -15.23
N GLU A 73 12.76 -12.33 -13.92
CA GLU A 73 12.66 -13.55 -13.12
C GLU A 73 11.23 -14.11 -13.10
N PRO A 74 11.03 -15.41 -12.79
CA PRO A 74 9.71 -16.06 -12.82
C PRO A 74 8.62 -15.32 -12.04
N LEU A 75 8.95 -14.78 -10.85
CA LEU A 75 8.01 -14.01 -10.04
C LEU A 75 7.56 -12.72 -10.76
N LYS A 76 8.50 -11.98 -11.35
CA LYS A 76 8.21 -10.74 -12.08
C LYS A 76 7.46 -11.00 -13.39
N LYS A 77 7.69 -12.15 -14.04
CA LYS A 77 6.87 -12.60 -15.18
C LYS A 77 5.41 -12.78 -14.78
N ARG A 78 5.13 -13.35 -13.60
CA ARG A 78 3.76 -13.47 -13.06
C ARG A 78 3.14 -12.09 -12.77
N VAL A 79 3.92 -11.17 -12.22
CA VAL A 79 3.48 -9.77 -12.01
C VAL A 79 3.11 -9.10 -13.34
N ALA A 80 3.96 -9.19 -14.35
CA ALA A 80 3.68 -8.69 -15.70
C ALA A 80 2.42 -9.33 -16.32
N GLY A 81 2.13 -10.59 -15.98
CA GLY A 81 0.92 -11.29 -16.41
C GLY A 81 -0.38 -10.71 -15.81
N LYS A 82 -0.33 -10.21 -14.57
CA LYS A 82 -1.53 -9.79 -13.81
C LYS A 82 -1.74 -8.27 -13.74
N THR A 83 -0.68 -7.49 -13.95
CA THR A 83 -0.66 -6.03 -13.76
C THR A 83 -0.37 -5.32 -15.08
N ASN A 84 -0.38 -3.98 -15.04
CA ASN A 84 0.05 -3.13 -16.15
C ASN A 84 -0.60 -3.51 -17.49
N LYS A 85 -1.94 -3.64 -17.49
CA LYS A 85 -2.73 -4.07 -18.67
C LYS A 85 -2.55 -3.14 -19.88
N ARG A 86 -2.16 -1.89 -19.64
CA ARG A 86 -1.87 -0.87 -20.65
C ARG A 86 -0.44 -0.93 -21.18
N ASN A 87 0.36 -1.90 -20.72
CA ASN A 87 1.73 -2.16 -21.14
C ASN A 87 2.63 -0.91 -21.08
N VAL A 88 2.48 -0.11 -20.01
CA VAL A 88 3.31 1.07 -19.75
C VAL A 88 4.74 0.62 -19.53
N LYS A 89 5.69 1.32 -20.17
CA LYS A 89 7.12 1.00 -20.14
C LYS A 89 7.90 2.21 -19.61
N GLY A 90 9.20 2.03 -19.45
CA GLY A 90 10.11 3.10 -19.05
C GLY A 90 10.34 3.15 -17.55
N PRO A 91 11.06 4.18 -17.10
CA PRO A 91 11.48 4.34 -15.72
C PRO A 91 10.32 4.83 -14.84
N LEU A 92 10.59 5.03 -13.55
CA LEU A 92 9.56 5.39 -12.56
C LEU A 92 8.87 6.71 -12.90
N GLU A 93 9.63 7.68 -13.41
CA GLU A 93 9.20 9.02 -13.82
C GLU A 93 8.08 8.96 -14.86
N ASP A 94 8.12 7.98 -15.76
CA ASP A 94 7.12 7.80 -16.80
C ASP A 94 5.92 7.00 -16.30
N ALA A 95 6.18 5.93 -15.54
CA ALA A 95 5.15 5.03 -15.05
C ALA A 95 4.17 5.71 -14.07
N ILE A 96 4.65 6.71 -13.33
CA ILE A 96 3.88 7.44 -12.30
C ILE A 96 2.96 8.52 -12.88
N LYS A 97 3.18 8.96 -14.12
CA LYS A 97 2.39 10.03 -14.76
C LYS A 97 0.90 9.71 -14.76
N GLY A 98 0.10 10.64 -14.26
CA GLY A 98 -1.36 10.51 -14.16
C GLY A 98 -1.84 9.40 -13.21
N ARG A 99 -0.97 8.78 -12.41
CA ARG A 99 -1.37 7.83 -11.35
C ARG A 99 -1.94 8.60 -10.17
N GLU A 100 -2.83 7.93 -9.44
CA GLU A 100 -3.56 8.56 -8.33
C GLU A 100 -2.96 8.21 -6.98
N VAL A 101 -2.35 7.03 -6.91
CA VAL A 101 -1.76 6.47 -5.69
C VAL A 101 -0.36 5.98 -6.01
N PHE A 102 0.61 6.42 -5.20
CA PHE A 102 1.95 5.86 -5.16
C PHE A 102 2.12 5.08 -3.85
N ILE A 103 2.64 3.86 -3.94
CA ILE A 103 3.01 3.04 -2.79
C ILE A 103 4.47 2.62 -2.95
N GLY A 104 5.35 3.27 -2.20
CA GLY A 104 6.76 2.93 -2.12
C GLY A 104 7.02 1.93 -1.00
N VAL A 105 7.66 0.82 -1.34
CA VAL A 105 8.19 -0.19 -0.40
C VAL A 105 9.57 -0.64 -0.90
N SER A 106 10.40 0.34 -1.28
CA SER A 106 11.70 0.08 -1.93
C SER A 106 12.83 0.85 -1.24
N LYS A 107 13.44 1.82 -1.92
CA LYS A 107 14.60 2.59 -1.47
C LYS A 107 14.19 4.04 -1.20
N GLY A 108 14.79 4.67 -0.19
CA GLY A 108 14.59 6.08 0.10
C GLY A 108 15.05 7.01 -1.03
N ASN A 109 14.49 8.23 -1.07
CA ASN A 109 14.82 9.30 -2.01
C ASN A 109 14.66 8.97 -3.52
N VAL A 110 13.76 8.04 -3.86
CA VAL A 110 13.48 7.67 -5.26
C VAL A 110 12.30 8.41 -5.87
N LEU A 111 11.42 9.02 -5.05
CA LEU A 111 10.28 9.78 -5.53
C LEU A 111 10.63 11.28 -5.46
N THR A 112 10.49 11.99 -6.58
CA THR A 112 10.82 13.42 -6.68
C THR A 112 9.58 14.31 -6.63
N GLU A 113 9.77 15.60 -6.32
CA GLU A 113 8.67 16.58 -6.38
C GLU A 113 8.09 16.69 -7.81
N ALA A 114 8.92 16.59 -8.85
CA ALA A 114 8.47 16.62 -10.24
C ALA A 114 7.58 15.42 -10.60
N MET A 115 7.91 14.23 -10.09
CA MET A 115 7.06 13.05 -10.25
C MET A 115 5.69 13.23 -9.58
N ILE A 116 5.62 13.80 -8.37
CA ILE A 116 4.34 14.07 -7.72
C ILE A 116 3.52 15.10 -8.49
N ARG A 117 4.16 16.15 -9.04
CA ARG A 117 3.47 17.14 -9.89
C ARG A 117 2.89 16.53 -11.17
N SER A 118 3.46 15.44 -11.68
CA SER A 118 2.96 14.74 -12.88
C SER A 118 1.86 13.71 -12.59
N MET A 119 1.55 13.46 -11.31
CA MET A 119 0.46 12.57 -10.89
C MET A 119 -0.91 13.21 -11.15
N ALA A 120 -1.96 12.40 -11.01
CA ALA A 120 -3.34 12.89 -11.11
C ALA A 120 -3.69 13.84 -9.96
N ASN A 121 -4.78 14.60 -10.15
CA ASN A 121 -5.34 15.45 -9.11
C ASN A 121 -5.55 14.70 -7.80
N ARG A 122 -5.21 15.39 -6.71
CA ARG A 122 -5.28 14.89 -5.33
C ARG A 122 -4.48 13.58 -5.14
N PRO A 123 -3.15 13.58 -5.37
CA PRO A 123 -2.34 12.37 -5.30
C PRO A 123 -2.19 11.85 -3.87
N VAL A 124 -2.24 10.53 -3.72
CA VAL A 124 -2.02 9.81 -2.46
C VAL A 124 -0.62 9.20 -2.48
N ILE A 125 0.22 9.57 -1.52
CA ILE A 125 1.62 9.14 -1.45
C ILE A 125 1.84 8.32 -0.19
N PHE A 126 2.09 7.03 -0.34
CA PHE A 126 2.56 6.16 0.73
C PHE A 126 4.07 5.93 0.50
N ALA A 127 4.93 6.59 1.27
CA ALA A 127 6.38 6.49 1.18
C ALA A 127 6.90 5.71 2.40
N LEU A 128 7.00 4.39 2.27
CA LEU A 128 7.15 3.45 3.38
C LEU A 128 8.58 2.91 3.54
N ALA A 129 9.53 3.35 2.73
CA ALA A 129 10.94 3.01 2.96
C ALA A 129 11.41 3.53 4.32
N ASN A 130 12.23 2.72 5.01
CA ASN A 130 12.84 3.05 6.28
C ASN A 130 14.38 2.96 6.17
N PRO A 131 15.14 3.76 6.94
CA PRO A 131 14.67 4.86 7.81
C PRO A 131 14.32 6.14 7.02
N ILE A 132 14.79 6.24 5.78
CA ILE A 132 14.55 7.38 4.90
C ILE A 132 13.44 6.99 3.89
N PRO A 133 12.31 7.71 3.85
CA PRO A 133 11.21 7.41 2.92
C PRO A 133 11.59 7.72 1.47
N GLU A 134 10.80 7.21 0.53
CA GLU A 134 10.96 7.49 -0.91
C GLU A 134 10.96 8.99 -1.21
N ILE A 135 10.23 9.78 -0.41
CA ILE A 135 10.24 11.25 -0.37
C ILE A 135 9.87 11.71 1.04
N MET A 136 10.49 12.79 1.51
CA MET A 136 10.11 13.40 2.79
C MET A 136 8.71 14.04 2.72
N PRO A 137 7.86 13.92 3.77
CA PRO A 137 6.50 14.47 3.76
C PRO A 137 6.41 15.97 3.46
N ARG A 138 7.38 16.76 3.93
CA ARG A 138 7.44 18.20 3.62
C ARG A 138 7.58 18.45 2.11
N ALA A 139 8.51 17.74 1.45
CA ALA A 139 8.74 17.83 0.01
C ALA A 139 7.52 17.34 -0.78
N ALA A 140 6.93 16.20 -0.38
CA ALA A 140 5.71 15.68 -1.00
C ALA A 140 4.55 16.67 -0.92
N ARG A 141 4.35 17.33 0.24
CA ARG A 141 3.30 18.34 0.43
C ARG A 141 3.53 19.56 -0.46
N ARG A 142 4.76 20.08 -0.54
CA ARG A 142 5.12 21.19 -1.46
C ARG A 142 4.90 20.81 -2.93
N ALA A 143 5.03 19.54 -3.27
CA ALA A 143 4.80 19.03 -4.62
C ALA A 143 3.32 18.82 -4.96
N GLY A 144 2.40 18.99 -4.00
CA GLY A 144 0.96 18.84 -4.22
C GLY A 144 0.36 17.51 -3.76
N ALA A 145 1.10 16.70 -2.97
CA ALA A 145 0.55 15.50 -2.35
C ALA A 145 -0.65 15.85 -1.47
N TYR A 146 -1.77 15.17 -1.71
CA TYR A 146 -3.04 15.40 -1.04
C TYR A 146 -3.19 14.61 0.25
N ILE A 147 -2.70 13.37 0.23
CA ILE A 147 -2.56 12.49 1.40
C ILE A 147 -1.14 11.96 1.39
N ILE A 148 -0.50 11.97 2.54
CA ILE A 148 0.86 11.46 2.73
C ILE A 148 0.83 10.49 3.90
N ALA A 149 1.44 9.32 3.73
CA ALA A 149 1.65 8.34 4.78
C ALA A 149 3.09 7.81 4.71
N THR A 150 3.68 7.50 5.86
CA THR A 150 5.04 6.96 5.95
C THR A 150 5.11 5.84 6.99
N GLY A 151 6.25 5.14 7.06
CA GLY A 151 6.52 4.20 8.16
C GLY A 151 6.93 4.88 9.48
N ARG A 152 7.26 6.18 9.45
CA ARG A 152 7.82 6.90 10.59
C ARG A 152 6.74 7.45 11.53
N SER A 153 7.05 7.49 12.82
CA SER A 153 6.15 7.93 13.90
C SER A 153 6.07 9.44 14.08
N ASP A 154 7.05 10.19 13.58
CA ASP A 154 7.08 11.65 13.66
C ASP A 154 6.16 12.36 12.64
N PHE A 155 5.40 11.60 11.84
CA PHE A 155 4.46 12.12 10.85
C PHE A 155 3.05 11.56 11.01
N PRO A 156 2.01 12.31 10.59
CA PRO A 156 0.65 11.78 10.48
C PRO A 156 0.61 10.56 9.55
N ASN A 157 -0.44 9.75 9.72
CA ASN A 157 -0.69 8.55 8.92
C ASN A 157 0.48 7.54 8.93
N GLN A 158 0.98 7.19 10.12
CA GLN A 158 1.99 6.15 10.24
C GLN A 158 1.41 4.78 9.84
N ILE A 159 1.96 4.18 8.79
CA ILE A 159 1.67 2.81 8.35
C ILE A 159 2.70 1.90 9.00
N ASN A 160 2.27 1.14 10.00
CA ASN A 160 3.13 0.26 10.79
C ASN A 160 2.45 -1.10 11.01
N ASN A 161 3.21 -2.18 10.81
CA ASN A 161 2.73 -3.56 10.91
C ASN A 161 2.21 -3.94 12.31
N LEU A 162 2.59 -3.19 13.34
CA LEU A 162 2.07 -3.34 14.70
C LEU A 162 0.55 -3.18 14.78
N LEU A 163 -0.07 -2.49 13.81
CA LEU A 163 -1.53 -2.38 13.70
C LEU A 163 -2.21 -3.68 13.22
N ALA A 164 -1.46 -4.65 12.73
CA ALA A 164 -1.99 -5.90 12.19
C ALA A 164 -1.52 -7.12 12.98
N PHE A 165 -0.21 -7.29 13.15
CA PHE A 165 0.38 -8.54 13.65
C PHE A 165 -0.20 -9.03 14.99
N PRO A 166 -0.29 -8.20 16.06
CA PRO A 166 -0.78 -8.69 17.35
C PRO A 166 -2.21 -9.23 17.27
N GLY A 167 -3.08 -8.55 16.53
CA GLY A 167 -4.47 -8.99 16.35
C GLY A 167 -4.59 -10.23 15.47
N ILE A 168 -3.79 -10.32 14.39
CA ILE A 168 -3.79 -11.49 13.51
C ILE A 168 -3.39 -12.74 14.31
N PHE A 169 -2.32 -12.66 15.11
CA PHE A 169 -1.87 -13.78 15.92
C PHE A 169 -2.84 -14.12 17.04
N ARG A 170 -3.36 -13.11 17.76
CA ARG A 170 -4.37 -13.34 18.80
C ARG A 170 -5.57 -14.11 18.25
N GLY A 171 -6.15 -13.63 17.15
CA GLY A 171 -7.31 -14.27 16.53
C GLY A 171 -7.00 -15.64 15.94
N ALA A 172 -5.80 -15.85 15.38
CA ALA A 172 -5.38 -17.15 14.89
C ALA A 172 -5.25 -18.19 16.01
N LEU A 173 -4.69 -17.79 17.16
CA LEU A 173 -4.59 -18.64 18.36
C LEU A 173 -5.98 -18.95 18.93
N ASP A 174 -6.83 -17.93 19.07
CA ASP A 174 -8.21 -18.08 19.57
C ASP A 174 -9.03 -19.09 18.76
N ASN A 175 -8.85 -19.08 17.44
CA ASN A 175 -9.64 -19.91 16.51
C ASN A 175 -8.84 -21.12 15.98
N LYS A 176 -7.68 -21.43 16.55
CA LYS A 176 -6.80 -22.56 16.17
C LYS A 176 -6.54 -22.64 14.66
N ILE A 177 -6.31 -21.50 14.03
CA ILE A 177 -6.17 -21.39 12.57
C ILE A 177 -4.86 -22.03 12.12
N ARG A 178 -4.97 -23.02 11.23
CA ARG A 178 -3.82 -23.73 10.64
C ARG A 178 -3.28 -23.09 9.37
N GLN A 179 -4.13 -22.37 8.63
CA GLN A 179 -3.77 -21.73 7.38
C GLN A 179 -4.52 -20.42 7.19
N PHE A 180 -3.79 -19.36 6.87
CA PHE A 180 -4.37 -18.06 6.56
C PHE A 180 -4.92 -18.00 5.13
N LYS A 181 -6.06 -17.32 4.97
CA LYS A 181 -6.70 -17.07 3.68
C LYS A 181 -6.73 -15.57 3.40
N ASP A 182 -6.62 -15.16 2.14
CA ASP A 182 -6.66 -13.74 1.72
C ASP A 182 -7.86 -12.96 2.29
N ARG A 183 -9.04 -13.60 2.35
CA ARG A 183 -10.26 -13.00 2.91
C ARG A 183 -10.09 -12.52 4.35
N MET A 184 -9.27 -13.21 5.14
CA MET A 184 -9.03 -12.85 6.54
C MET A 184 -8.18 -11.59 6.64
N PHE A 185 -7.14 -11.48 5.82
CA PHE A 185 -6.30 -10.28 5.73
C PHE A 185 -7.09 -9.08 5.19
N ILE A 186 -7.93 -9.29 4.19
CA ILE A 186 -8.83 -8.24 3.67
C ILE A 186 -9.80 -7.79 4.76
N GLN A 187 -10.39 -8.72 5.51
CA GLN A 187 -11.31 -8.38 6.59
C GLN A 187 -10.61 -7.66 7.73
N ALA A 188 -9.39 -8.07 8.08
CA ALA A 188 -8.54 -7.36 9.05
C ALA A 188 -8.28 -5.92 8.59
N ALA A 189 -7.89 -5.71 7.32
CA ALA A 189 -7.66 -4.38 6.77
C ALA A 189 -8.92 -3.50 6.82
N LYS A 190 -10.09 -4.07 6.47
CA LYS A 190 -11.39 -3.39 6.59
C LYS A 190 -11.69 -3.00 8.04
N ASN A 191 -11.44 -3.90 8.99
CA ASN A 191 -11.68 -3.67 10.41
C ASN A 191 -10.78 -2.55 10.95
N ILE A 192 -9.49 -2.54 10.60
CA ILE A 192 -8.56 -1.45 10.93
C ILE A 192 -9.08 -0.13 10.33
N ALA A 193 -9.42 -0.11 9.04
CA ALA A 193 -9.92 1.10 8.39
C ALA A 193 -11.19 1.65 9.06
N ALA A 194 -12.10 0.77 9.50
CA ALA A 194 -13.36 1.14 10.15
C ALA A 194 -13.18 1.77 11.54
N THR A 195 -12.04 1.55 12.21
CA THR A 195 -11.75 2.22 13.50
C THR A 195 -11.65 3.74 13.37
N VAL A 196 -11.29 4.23 12.18
CA VAL A 196 -11.27 5.66 11.85
C VAL A 196 -12.64 6.06 11.29
N LYS A 197 -13.56 6.45 12.18
CA LYS A 197 -14.96 6.78 11.81
C LYS A 197 -15.08 7.94 10.81
N ARG A 198 -14.20 8.94 10.92
CA ARG A 198 -14.19 10.15 10.08
C ARG A 198 -12.78 10.33 9.50
N PRO A 199 -12.40 9.60 8.44
CA PRO A 199 -11.07 9.71 7.87
C PRO A 199 -10.87 11.09 7.25
N SER A 200 -9.66 11.63 7.40
CA SER A 200 -9.25 12.92 6.86
C SER A 200 -7.90 12.79 6.15
N ARG A 201 -7.36 13.88 5.59
CA ARG A 201 -6.04 13.84 4.93
C ARG A 201 -4.91 13.45 5.88
N GLU A 202 -5.07 13.76 7.16
CA GLU A 202 -4.04 13.57 8.21
C GLU A 202 -4.42 12.44 9.18
N LYS A 203 -5.56 11.78 8.97
CA LYS A 203 -5.99 10.61 9.74
C LYS A 203 -6.72 9.61 8.85
N ILE A 204 -5.96 8.77 8.13
CA ILE A 204 -6.50 7.64 7.34
C ILE A 204 -6.34 6.28 8.05
N ILE A 205 -5.51 6.24 9.10
CA ILE A 205 -5.15 5.02 9.84
C ILE A 205 -5.26 5.33 11.35
N PRO A 206 -5.67 4.38 12.20
CA PRO A 206 -5.71 4.60 13.65
C PRO A 206 -4.32 4.85 14.24
N ASP A 207 -4.30 5.27 15.49
CA ASP A 207 -3.05 5.33 16.26
C ASP A 207 -2.52 3.92 16.53
N ILE A 208 -1.20 3.75 16.58
CA ILE A 208 -0.56 2.46 16.88
C ILE A 208 -0.96 1.93 18.27
N LEU A 209 -1.22 2.83 19.22
CA LEU A 209 -1.60 2.50 20.60
C LEU A 209 -3.12 2.40 20.79
N ASP A 210 -3.91 2.47 19.71
CA ASP A 210 -5.35 2.29 19.79
C ASP A 210 -5.69 0.84 20.18
N LYS A 211 -6.00 0.65 21.47
CA LYS A 211 -6.31 -0.65 22.08
C LYS A 211 -7.43 -1.43 21.39
N ARG A 212 -8.29 -0.75 20.61
CA ARG A 212 -9.37 -1.40 19.87
C ARG A 212 -8.84 -2.20 18.68
N VAL A 213 -7.73 -1.76 18.07
CA VAL A 213 -7.20 -2.32 16.81
C VAL A 213 -6.92 -3.81 16.93
N VAL A 214 -6.21 -4.23 17.98
CA VAL A 214 -5.88 -5.65 18.20
C VAL A 214 -7.15 -6.52 18.24
N ARG A 215 -8.16 -6.07 18.98
CA ARG A 215 -9.44 -6.78 19.09
C ARG A 215 -10.18 -6.83 17.77
N GLU A 216 -10.26 -5.71 17.04
CA GLU A 216 -10.97 -5.68 15.76
C GLU A 216 -10.27 -6.51 14.68
N VAL A 217 -8.93 -6.55 14.67
CA VAL A 217 -8.17 -7.43 13.78
C VAL A 217 -8.36 -8.90 14.15
N ALA A 218 -8.29 -9.25 15.43
CA ALA A 218 -8.50 -10.64 15.89
C ALA A 218 -9.87 -11.20 15.48
N ARG A 219 -10.91 -10.37 15.50
CA ARG A 219 -12.26 -10.74 15.05
C ARG A 219 -12.34 -11.16 13.58
N ALA A 220 -11.40 -10.71 12.74
CA ALA A 220 -11.33 -11.08 11.34
C ALA A 220 -10.72 -12.47 11.11
N MET A 221 -10.10 -13.07 12.12
CA MET A 221 -9.41 -14.36 12.01
C MET A 221 -10.39 -15.50 12.27
N LYS A 222 -11.20 -15.85 11.27
CA LYS A 222 -12.18 -16.95 11.28
C LYS A 222 -12.29 -17.62 9.91
#